data_AF-V6KYM3-F1
#
_entry.id   AF-V6KYM3-F1
#
_cell.length_a   1.000
_cell.length_b   1.000
_cell.length_c   1.000
_cell.angle_alpha   90.00
_cell.angle_beta   90.00
_cell.angle_gamma   90.00
#
_symmetry.space_group_name_H-M   'P 1'
#
loop_
_entity.id
_entity.type
_entity.pdbx_description
1 polymer ?
#
loop_
_entity_poly.entity_id
_entity_poly.type
_entity_poly.pdbx_seq_one_letter_code
_entity_poly.pdbx_strand_id
1 'polypeptide(L)'
;PPSAPRRTRPVALGAAAALVVPLTLSFSRGAWIATACAGGMVLLLAGLRLAARTLTVLLAAGVVLVGGAGVGTEMIGERLASITQVAGSPDQSVTDRYAMWAAAGGMWREHPATGVGLKGFPHHRDGHASLALSSGSDTAGAGVAFHREPLLSPHNMYLLILSEQGLVGLTLAAGSWSALLVCGLVRLSRLRASARTRPAGHGRRPAGRS
;
A
#
# COMPACT_ATOMS: atom_id res chain seq x y z
N PRO A 1 -9.81 10.31 23.06
CA PRO A 1 -11.19 10.60 23.53
C PRO A 1 -11.12 11.33 24.88
N PRO A 2 -12.10 12.16 25.26
CA PRO A 2 -12.04 12.98 26.48
C PRO A 2 -12.00 12.18 27.80
N SER A 3 -12.28 10.87 27.76
CA SER A 3 -12.23 9.94 28.90
C SER A 3 -11.20 8.82 28.73
N ALA A 4 -10.20 8.98 27.85
CA ALA A 4 -9.14 7.98 27.74
C ALA A 4 -8.25 8.04 29.00
N PRO A 5 -7.99 6.90 29.69
CA PRO A 5 -7.07 6.86 30.83
C PRO A 5 -5.75 7.55 30.46
N ARG A 6 -5.19 8.38 31.35
CA ARG A 6 -3.94 9.15 31.08
C ARG A 6 -2.80 8.31 30.49
N ARG A 7 -2.79 6.99 30.74
CA ARG A 7 -1.82 6.02 30.22
C ARG A 7 -2.00 5.62 28.76
N THR A 8 -3.16 5.84 28.13
CA THR A 8 -3.37 5.41 26.73
C THR A 8 -2.63 6.27 25.73
N ARG A 9 -2.40 7.55 26.04
CA ARG A 9 -1.63 8.46 25.16
C ARG A 9 -0.17 8.05 25.02
N PRO A 10 0.60 7.85 26.11
CA PRO A 10 1.99 7.41 25.98
C PRO A 10 2.10 5.99 25.38
N VAL A 11 1.16 5.09 25.69
CA VAL A 11 1.13 3.74 25.08
C VAL A 11 0.88 3.82 23.57
N ALA A 12 -0.08 4.63 23.13
CA ALA A 12 -0.35 4.81 21.70
C ALA A 12 0.82 5.47 20.96
N LEU A 13 1.49 6.44 21.59
CA LEU A 13 2.70 7.07 21.04
C LEU A 13 3.87 6.08 20.97
N GLY A 14 4.07 5.27 22.01
CA GLY A 14 5.08 4.22 22.02
C GLY A 14 4.83 3.16 20.95
N ALA A 15 3.57 2.73 20.78
CA ALA A 15 3.18 1.81 19.71
C ALA A 15 3.39 2.43 18.32
N ALA A 16 3.01 3.69 18.13
CA ALA A 16 3.25 4.40 16.87
C ALA A 16 4.74 4.50 16.55
N ALA A 17 5.57 4.85 17.53
CA ALA A 17 7.03 4.89 17.38
C ALA A 17 7.63 3.51 17.07
N ALA A 18 7.16 2.46 17.74
CA ALA A 18 7.58 1.10 17.46
C ALA A 18 7.23 0.66 16.02
N LEU A 19 6.09 1.11 15.49
CA LEU A 19 5.67 0.84 14.11
C LEU A 19 6.47 1.62 13.05
N VAL A 20 7.19 2.69 13.42
CA VAL A 20 8.09 3.39 12.49
C VAL A 20 9.26 2.49 12.09
N VAL A 21 9.76 1.64 13.00
CA VAL A 21 10.91 0.76 12.75
C VAL A 21 10.64 -0.27 11.64
N PRO A 22 9.58 -1.11 11.68
CA PRO A 22 9.30 -2.00 10.55
C PRO A 22 8.93 -1.23 9.28
N LEU A 23 8.34 -0.03 9.39
CA LEU A 23 8.00 0.80 8.23
C LEU A 23 9.25 1.33 7.51
N THR A 24 10.28 1.76 8.24
CA THR A 24 11.57 2.16 7.66
C THR A 24 12.29 0.96 7.05
N LEU A 25 12.33 -0.17 7.76
CA LEU A 25 12.97 -1.40 7.30
C LEU A 25 12.26 -2.05 6.11
N SER A 26 10.99 -1.70 5.84
CA SER A 26 10.26 -2.21 4.68
C SER A 26 10.75 -1.63 3.35
N PHE A 27 11.50 -0.51 3.35
CA PHE A 27 11.94 0.24 2.16
C PHE A 27 10.83 0.52 1.10
N SER A 28 9.56 0.42 1.50
CA SER A 28 8.41 0.50 0.62
C SER A 28 7.84 1.91 0.62
N ARG A 29 8.07 2.64 -0.48
CA ARG A 29 7.46 3.97 -0.69
C ARG A 29 5.93 3.92 -0.57
N GLY A 30 5.32 2.81 -0.99
CA GLY A 30 3.88 2.59 -0.88
C GLY A 30 3.39 2.51 0.58
N ALA A 31 4.16 1.89 1.46
CA ALA A 31 3.80 1.80 2.88
C ALA A 31 3.82 3.17 3.57
N TRP A 32 4.77 4.04 3.22
CA TRP A 32 4.82 5.41 3.70
C TRP A 32 3.63 6.24 3.22
N ILE A 33 3.29 6.15 1.93
CA ILE A 33 2.12 6.84 1.36
C ILE A 33 0.83 6.36 2.04
N ALA A 34 0.65 5.04 2.19
CA ALA A 34 -0.52 4.48 2.84
C ALA A 34 -0.67 4.95 4.30
N THR A 35 0.44 5.00 5.04
CA THR A 35 0.47 5.50 6.43
C THR A 35 0.11 6.99 6.49
N ALA A 36 0.64 7.80 5.57
CA ALA A 36 0.31 9.22 5.48
C ALA A 36 -1.18 9.44 5.16
N CYS A 37 -1.73 8.71 4.19
CA CYS A 37 -3.16 8.76 3.85
C CYS A 37 -4.04 8.34 5.04
N ALA A 38 -3.70 7.26 5.72
CA ALA A 38 -4.43 6.79 6.90
C ALA A 38 -4.38 7.81 8.04
N GLY A 39 -3.19 8.36 8.34
CA GLY A 39 -3.02 9.42 9.34
C GLY A 39 -3.82 10.68 8.99
N GLY A 40 -3.76 11.11 7.73
CA GLY A 40 -4.55 12.23 7.20
C GLY A 40 -6.04 12.02 7.37
N MET A 41 -6.56 10.84 7.03
CA MET A 41 -7.97 10.48 7.24
C MET A 41 -8.35 10.54 8.72
N VAL A 42 -7.52 9.99 9.63
CA VAL A 42 -7.77 10.05 11.07
C VAL A 42 -7.82 11.50 11.58
N LEU A 43 -6.93 12.37 11.10
CA LEU A 43 -6.91 13.80 11.43
C LEU A 43 -8.14 14.52 10.89
N LEU A 44 -8.53 14.27 9.63
CA LEU A 44 -9.75 14.84 9.04
C LEU A 44 -10.99 14.45 9.85
N LEU A 45 -11.11 13.17 10.22
CA LEU A 45 -12.18 12.69 11.08
C LEU A 45 -12.14 13.31 12.48
N ALA A 46 -10.96 13.69 12.99
CA ALA A 46 -10.80 14.36 14.27
C ALA A 46 -11.17 15.85 14.20
N GLY A 47 -11.01 16.47 13.03
CA GLY A 47 -11.48 17.80 12.69
C GLY A 47 -10.57 18.51 11.69
N LEU A 48 -11.17 19.22 10.73
CA LEU A 48 -10.44 19.89 9.64
C LEU A 48 -9.38 20.88 10.13
N ARG A 49 -9.67 21.64 11.20
CA ARG A 49 -8.72 22.60 11.80
C ARG A 49 -7.50 21.91 12.41
N LEU A 50 -7.68 20.74 13.03
CA LEU A 50 -6.57 19.95 13.56
C LEU A 50 -5.73 19.40 12.40
N ALA A 51 -6.39 18.81 11.40
CA ALA A 51 -5.72 18.29 10.21
C ALA A 51 -4.86 19.34 9.51
N ALA A 52 -5.43 20.54 9.26
CA ALA A 52 -4.71 21.64 8.65
C ALA A 52 -3.49 22.04 9.48
N ARG A 53 -3.65 22.29 10.79
CA ARG A 53 -2.53 22.64 11.67
C ARG A 53 -1.43 21.60 11.69
N THR A 54 -1.78 20.32 11.84
CA THR A 54 -0.81 19.23 11.90
C THR A 54 -0.09 19.08 10.56
N LEU A 55 -0.80 19.17 9.43
CA LEU A 55 -0.21 19.10 8.11
C LEU A 55 0.74 20.27 7.83
N THR A 56 0.36 21.50 8.21
CA THR A 56 1.23 22.68 8.09
C THR A 56 2.51 22.52 8.91
N VAL A 57 2.41 22.04 10.15
CA VAL A 57 3.60 21.78 10.99
C VAL A 57 4.49 20.69 10.38
N LEU A 58 3.91 19.60 9.89
CA LEU A 58 4.65 18.52 9.24
C LEU A 58 5.35 19.00 7.96
N LEU A 59 4.67 19.81 7.15
CA LEU A 59 5.26 20.43 5.95
C LEU A 59 6.41 21.37 6.31
N ALA A 60 6.20 22.27 7.28
CA ALA A 60 7.24 23.18 7.74
C ALA A 60 8.46 22.44 8.29
N ALA A 61 8.24 21.40 9.12
CA ALA A 61 9.31 20.55 9.62
C ALA A 61 10.02 19.81 8.49
N GLY A 62 9.29 19.30 7.50
CA GLY A 62 9.86 18.67 6.30
C GLY A 62 10.73 19.62 5.50
N VAL A 63 10.28 20.86 5.27
CA VAL A 63 11.05 21.91 4.61
C VAL A 63 12.32 22.25 5.40
N VAL A 64 12.23 22.39 6.72
CA VAL A 64 13.40 22.68 7.57
C VAL A 64 14.38 21.50 7.59
N LEU A 65 13.90 20.26 7.64
CA LEU A 65 14.76 19.08 7.64
C LEU A 65 15.43 18.84 6.29
N VAL A 66 14.69 18.97 5.18
CA VAL A 66 15.20 18.75 3.81
C VAL A 66 16.04 19.94 3.34
N GLY A 67 15.56 21.16 3.59
CA GLY A 67 16.23 22.39 3.18
C GLY A 67 17.37 22.82 4.11
N GLY A 68 17.28 22.53 5.42
CA GLY A 68 18.32 22.86 6.39
C GLY A 68 19.49 21.88 6.40
N ALA A 69 19.31 20.64 5.94
CA ALA A 69 20.38 19.64 5.86
C ALA A 69 21.09 19.56 4.50
N GLY A 70 20.61 20.26 3.45
CA GLY A 70 21.24 20.28 2.12
C GLY A 70 21.20 18.95 1.34
N VAL A 71 20.63 17.88 1.91
CA VAL A 71 20.67 16.50 1.37
C VAL A 71 19.71 16.29 0.18
N GLY A 72 18.79 17.23 -0.08
CA GLY A 72 17.73 17.06 -1.08
C GLY A 72 18.19 17.16 -2.53
N THR A 73 19.08 18.09 -2.88
CA THR A 73 19.34 18.47 -4.28
C THR A 73 20.23 17.49 -5.03
N GLU A 74 21.29 16.97 -4.42
CA GLU A 74 22.23 16.05 -5.09
C GLU A 74 21.60 14.65 -5.27
N MET A 75 20.99 14.10 -4.22
CA MET A 75 20.37 12.77 -4.24
C MET A 75 19.12 12.69 -5.17
N ILE A 76 18.34 13.78 -5.30
CA ILE A 76 17.21 13.83 -6.23
C ILE A 76 17.70 13.99 -7.67
N GLY A 77 18.77 14.76 -7.89
CA GLY A 77 19.40 14.91 -9.20
C GLY A 77 19.96 13.60 -9.75
N GLU A 78 20.72 12.86 -8.93
CA GLU A 78 21.27 11.56 -9.29
C GLU A 78 20.17 10.51 -9.58
N ARG A 79 19.09 10.50 -8.79
CA ARG A 79 17.93 9.62 -9.01
C ARG A 79 17.18 9.94 -10.30
N LEU A 80 16.99 11.23 -10.62
CA LEU A 80 16.31 11.66 -11.84
C LEU A 80 17.16 11.36 -13.08
N ALA A 81 18.48 11.55 -13.00
CA ALA A 81 19.42 11.22 -14.07
C ALA A 81 19.51 9.70 -14.32
N SER A 82 19.43 8.87 -13.27
CA SER A 82 19.43 7.42 -13.43
C SER A 82 18.12 6.88 -14.04
N ILE A 83 16.98 7.53 -13.77
CA ILE A 83 15.67 7.15 -14.34
C ILE A 83 15.65 7.38 -15.86
N THR A 84 16.31 8.43 -16.36
CA THR A 84 16.36 8.73 -17.80
C THR A 84 17.36 7.85 -18.56
N GLN A 85 18.42 7.34 -17.92
CA GLN A 85 19.38 6.42 -18.55
C GLN A 85 18.82 5.01 -18.80
N VAL A 86 17.89 4.51 -17.99
CA VAL A 86 17.28 3.17 -18.15
C VAL A 86 16.36 3.07 -19.38
N ALA A 87 15.96 4.20 -19.97
CA ALA A 87 15.10 4.23 -21.15
C ALA A 87 15.81 3.80 -22.46
N GLY A 88 17.15 3.72 -22.47
CA GLY A 88 17.93 3.44 -23.70
C GLY A 88 18.12 1.96 -24.05
N SER A 89 18.12 1.06 -23.06
CA SER A 89 18.20 -0.39 -23.25
C SER A 89 17.54 -1.12 -22.07
N PRO A 90 16.30 -1.61 -22.20
CA PRO A 90 15.64 -2.34 -21.12
C PRO A 90 16.43 -3.61 -20.79
N ASP A 91 16.87 -3.75 -19.53
CA ASP A 91 17.41 -5.02 -19.04
C ASP A 91 16.39 -6.15 -19.27
N GLN A 92 16.89 -7.36 -19.57
CA GLN A 92 16.04 -8.55 -19.83
C GLN A 92 14.95 -8.76 -18.77
N SER A 93 15.25 -8.49 -17.49
CA SER A 93 14.28 -8.58 -16.39
C SER A 93 13.06 -7.65 -16.51
N VAL A 94 13.19 -6.52 -17.19
CA VAL A 94 12.09 -5.58 -17.45
C VAL A 94 11.22 -6.09 -18.60
N THR A 95 11.86 -6.56 -19.66
CA THR A 95 11.18 -7.18 -20.81
C THR A 95 10.37 -8.41 -20.37
N ASP A 96 10.94 -9.25 -19.50
CA ASP A 96 10.25 -10.44 -18.96
C ASP A 96 8.99 -10.07 -18.16
N ARG A 97 9.05 -8.99 -17.36
CA ARG A 97 7.87 -8.49 -16.63
C ARG A 97 6.76 -8.05 -17.55
N TYR A 98 7.08 -7.29 -18.59
CA TYR A 98 6.06 -6.83 -19.54
C TYR A 98 5.45 -7.98 -20.33
N ALA A 99 6.24 -8.99 -20.72
CA ALA A 99 5.72 -10.18 -21.36
C ALA A 99 4.80 -10.99 -20.42
N MET A 100 5.14 -11.12 -19.13
CA MET A 100 4.24 -11.73 -18.14
C MET A 100 2.94 -10.95 -17.94
N TRP A 101 2.98 -9.61 -17.97
CA TRP A 101 1.78 -8.77 -17.88
C TRP A 101 0.91 -8.87 -19.13
N ALA A 102 1.54 -8.94 -20.30
CA ALA A 102 0.84 -9.18 -21.56
C ALA A 102 0.14 -10.55 -21.54
N ALA A 103 0.80 -11.58 -21.02
CA ALA A 103 0.21 -12.91 -20.86
C ALA A 103 -0.99 -12.89 -19.90
N ALA A 104 -0.87 -12.22 -18.75
CA ALA A 104 -1.98 -12.03 -17.80
C ALA A 104 -3.18 -11.32 -18.47
N GLY A 105 -2.91 -10.28 -19.27
CA GLY A 105 -3.92 -9.56 -20.03
C GLY A 105 -4.57 -10.43 -21.12
N GLY A 106 -3.82 -11.33 -21.74
CA GLY A 106 -4.33 -12.35 -22.67
C GLY A 106 -5.34 -13.27 -22.00
N MET A 107 -4.95 -13.91 -20.90
CA MET A 107 -5.81 -14.80 -20.10
C MET A 107 -7.12 -14.12 -19.69
N TRP A 108 -7.04 -12.87 -19.22
CA TRP A 108 -8.21 -12.10 -18.83
C TRP A 108 -9.12 -11.78 -20.02
N ARG A 109 -8.57 -11.39 -21.18
CA ARG A 109 -9.39 -11.09 -22.36
C ARG A 109 -10.19 -12.30 -22.86
N GLU A 110 -9.65 -13.50 -22.69
CA GLU A 110 -10.35 -14.75 -23.05
C GLU A 110 -11.41 -15.14 -22.01
N HIS A 111 -11.09 -14.97 -20.72
CA HIS A 111 -11.96 -15.35 -19.61
C HIS A 111 -12.26 -14.13 -18.70
N PRO A 112 -13.00 -13.11 -19.17
CA PRO A 112 -13.10 -11.82 -18.48
C PRO A 112 -13.83 -11.88 -17.14
N ALA A 113 -14.81 -12.77 -17.00
CA ALA A 113 -15.61 -12.89 -15.78
C ALA A 113 -14.86 -13.65 -14.68
N THR A 114 -14.37 -14.85 -15.01
CA THR A 114 -13.88 -15.83 -14.02
C THR A 114 -12.37 -16.09 -14.10
N GLY A 115 -11.68 -15.59 -15.12
CA GLY A 115 -10.29 -15.93 -15.37
C GLY A 115 -10.08 -17.41 -15.74
N VAL A 116 -8.81 -17.82 -15.79
CA VAL A 116 -8.38 -19.19 -16.15
C VAL A 116 -8.36 -20.18 -14.99
N GLY A 117 -8.84 -19.77 -13.81
CA GLY A 117 -8.86 -20.58 -12.60
C GLY A 117 -7.66 -20.35 -11.67
N LEU A 118 -7.85 -20.67 -10.39
CA LEU A 118 -6.84 -20.54 -9.33
C LEU A 118 -5.59 -21.37 -9.64
N LYS A 119 -4.41 -20.74 -9.52
CA LYS A 119 -3.12 -21.32 -9.93
C LYS A 119 -3.06 -21.71 -11.41
N GLY A 120 -3.96 -21.19 -12.24
CA GLY A 120 -4.00 -21.43 -13.68
C GLY A 120 -2.93 -20.65 -14.45
N PHE A 121 -2.34 -19.61 -13.85
CA PHE A 121 -1.41 -18.72 -14.54
C PHE A 121 -0.20 -19.44 -15.18
N PRO A 122 0.55 -20.31 -14.48
CA PRO A 122 1.70 -20.99 -15.08
C PRO A 122 1.34 -21.89 -16.27
N HIS A 123 0.13 -22.49 -16.23
CA HIS A 123 -0.34 -23.41 -17.26
C HIS A 123 -0.74 -22.71 -18.57
N HIS A 124 -1.23 -21.48 -18.47
CA HIS A 124 -1.69 -20.71 -19.63
C HIS A 124 -0.63 -19.73 -20.14
N ARG A 125 0.39 -19.42 -19.32
CA ARG A 125 1.41 -18.40 -19.60
C ARG A 125 2.05 -18.58 -20.96
N ASP A 126 2.51 -19.78 -21.28
CA ASP A 126 3.28 -20.03 -22.50
C ASP A 126 2.43 -19.94 -23.78
N GLY A 127 1.11 -20.11 -23.66
CA GLY A 127 0.15 -19.85 -24.75
C GLY A 127 -0.11 -18.36 -24.98
N HIS A 128 0.20 -17.49 -24.01
CA HIS A 128 -0.04 -16.04 -24.09
C HIS A 128 1.23 -15.17 -24.04
N ALA A 129 2.39 -15.74 -23.74
CA ALA A 129 3.66 -15.03 -23.70
C ALA A 129 4.32 -15.01 -25.08
N SER A 130 5.04 -13.94 -25.39
CA SER A 130 5.80 -13.83 -26.64
C SER A 130 6.96 -14.83 -26.68
N LEU A 131 7.37 -15.24 -27.90
CA LEU A 131 8.55 -16.10 -28.10
C LEU A 131 9.80 -15.55 -27.39
N ALA A 132 9.92 -14.24 -27.19
CA ALA A 132 11.00 -13.60 -26.46
C ALA A 132 11.06 -14.02 -24.97
N LEU A 133 9.94 -14.24 -24.29
CA LEU A 133 9.94 -14.78 -22.91
C LEU A 133 10.29 -16.27 -22.89
N SER A 134 9.89 -17.02 -23.93
CA SER A 134 10.23 -18.43 -24.11
C SER A 134 11.70 -18.67 -24.51
N SER A 135 12.37 -17.65 -25.05
CA SER A 135 13.79 -17.69 -25.48
C SER A 135 14.74 -16.89 -24.59
N GLY A 136 14.24 -15.98 -23.74
CA GLY A 136 15.03 -15.27 -22.72
C GLY A 136 15.45 -16.12 -21.51
N SER A 137 14.98 -17.37 -21.43
CA SER A 137 15.46 -18.38 -20.49
C SER A 137 16.69 -19.15 -20.98
N ASP A 138 17.34 -18.68 -22.06
CA ASP A 138 18.63 -19.19 -22.53
C ASP A 138 19.75 -18.80 -21.56
N THR A 139 20.07 -19.69 -20.62
CA THR A 139 21.41 -19.75 -20.04
C THR A 139 22.33 -20.53 -20.99
N ALA A 140 22.53 -20.03 -22.20
CA ALA A 140 23.53 -20.58 -23.11
C ALA A 140 24.93 -20.19 -22.60
N GLY A 141 25.46 -20.99 -21.67
CA GLY A 141 26.80 -20.80 -21.13
C GLY A 141 27.31 -22.02 -20.38
N ALA A 142 28.34 -22.66 -20.94
CA ALA A 142 29.24 -23.60 -20.26
C ALA A 142 28.68 -24.96 -19.77
N GLY A 143 27.90 -25.67 -20.59
CA GLY A 143 27.64 -27.10 -20.39
C GLY A 143 26.62 -27.46 -19.29
N VAL A 144 25.79 -26.51 -18.88
CA VAL A 144 24.68 -26.73 -17.93
C VAL A 144 23.41 -27.07 -18.71
N ALA A 145 22.68 -28.11 -18.27
CA ALA A 145 21.40 -28.49 -18.85
C ALA A 145 20.39 -27.32 -18.77
N PHE A 146 19.52 -27.20 -19.77
CA PHE A 146 18.44 -26.21 -19.81
C PHE A 146 17.67 -26.18 -18.48
N HIS A 147 17.80 -25.08 -17.72
CA HIS A 147 17.00 -24.83 -16.52
C HIS A 147 16.13 -23.59 -16.75
N ARG A 148 14.85 -23.84 -17.07
CA ARG A 148 13.84 -22.78 -17.12
C ARG A 148 13.51 -22.34 -15.70
N GLU A 149 13.73 -21.07 -15.39
CA GLU A 149 13.22 -20.48 -14.16
C GLU A 149 11.69 -20.45 -14.24
N PRO A 150 10.96 -21.11 -13.34
CA PRO A 150 9.51 -21.12 -13.37
C PRO A 150 8.99 -19.74 -12.95
N LEU A 151 8.73 -18.87 -13.94
CA LEU A 151 8.00 -17.62 -13.72
C LEU A 151 6.52 -17.93 -13.42
N LEU A 152 6.23 -18.19 -12.15
CA LEU A 152 4.93 -18.71 -11.66
C LEU A 152 3.85 -17.63 -11.53
N SER A 153 4.20 -16.35 -11.61
CA SER A 153 3.24 -15.25 -11.46
C SER A 153 3.71 -13.99 -12.20
N PRO A 154 2.80 -13.07 -12.56
CA PRO A 154 3.15 -11.83 -13.25
C PRO A 154 3.84 -10.80 -12.34
N HIS A 155 4.21 -11.16 -11.11
CA HIS A 155 4.80 -10.26 -10.11
C HIS A 155 3.95 -9.00 -9.85
N ASN A 156 2.65 -9.10 -10.14
CA ASN A 156 1.63 -8.10 -9.90
C ASN A 156 0.38 -8.85 -9.43
N MET A 157 0.10 -8.75 -8.13
CA MET A 157 -1.00 -9.47 -7.49
C MET A 157 -2.35 -9.15 -8.14
N TYR A 158 -2.56 -7.91 -8.61
CA TYR A 158 -3.81 -7.51 -9.25
C TYR A 158 -3.99 -8.16 -10.61
N LEU A 159 -2.92 -8.25 -11.40
CA LEU A 159 -2.93 -8.98 -12.67
C LEU A 159 -3.07 -10.48 -12.47
N LEU A 160 -2.50 -11.03 -11.39
CA LEU A 160 -2.69 -12.44 -11.04
C LEU A 160 -4.16 -12.74 -10.69
N ILE A 161 -4.77 -11.93 -9.80
CA ILE A 161 -6.20 -12.06 -9.47
C ILE A 161 -7.06 -11.88 -10.73
N LEU A 162 -6.76 -10.88 -11.56
CA LEU A 162 -7.53 -10.60 -12.77
C LEU A 162 -7.43 -11.72 -13.81
N SER A 163 -6.25 -12.33 -13.99
CA SER A 163 -6.05 -13.43 -14.93
C SER A 163 -6.62 -14.75 -14.43
N GLU A 164 -6.50 -15.07 -13.14
CA GLU A 164 -6.96 -16.35 -12.57
C GLU A 164 -8.43 -16.35 -12.14
N GLN A 165 -8.95 -15.22 -11.68
CA GLN A 165 -10.28 -15.11 -11.08
C GLN A 165 -11.19 -14.09 -11.79
N GLY A 166 -10.68 -13.40 -12.80
CA GLY A 166 -11.43 -12.44 -13.61
C GLY A 166 -11.93 -11.23 -12.82
N LEU A 167 -12.91 -10.53 -13.41
CA LEU A 167 -13.56 -9.39 -12.76
C LEU A 167 -14.29 -9.81 -11.48
N VAL A 168 -14.78 -11.04 -11.38
CA VAL A 168 -15.44 -11.54 -10.16
C VAL A 168 -14.46 -11.55 -8.99
N GLY A 169 -13.29 -12.17 -9.15
CA GLY A 169 -12.28 -12.19 -8.09
C GLY A 169 -11.81 -10.78 -7.71
N LEU A 170 -11.56 -9.93 -8.72
CA LEU A 170 -11.09 -8.57 -8.48
C LEU A 170 -12.13 -7.72 -7.74
N THR A 171 -13.40 -7.81 -8.13
CA THR A 171 -14.49 -7.05 -7.49
C THR A 171 -14.81 -7.55 -6.09
N LEU A 172 -14.73 -8.86 -5.83
CA LEU A 172 -14.87 -9.41 -4.48
C LEU A 172 -13.72 -8.96 -3.57
N ALA A 173 -12.48 -9.00 -4.05
CA ALA A 173 -11.33 -8.53 -3.30
C ALA A 173 -11.46 -7.04 -2.96
N ALA A 174 -11.67 -6.19 -3.97
CA ALA A 174 -11.85 -4.75 -3.78
C ALA A 174 -13.06 -4.43 -2.89
N GLY A 175 -14.20 -5.09 -3.16
CA GLY A 175 -15.45 -4.91 -2.41
C GLY A 175 -15.31 -5.29 -0.94
N SER A 176 -14.60 -6.39 -0.63
CA SER A 176 -14.36 -6.81 0.76
C SER A 176 -13.54 -5.77 1.54
N TRP A 177 -12.49 -5.23 0.94
CA TRP A 177 -11.66 -4.19 1.57
C TRP A 177 -12.44 -2.88 1.72
N SER A 178 -13.21 -2.48 0.70
CA SER A 178 -14.08 -1.31 0.78
C SER A 178 -15.14 -1.46 1.87
N ALA A 179 -15.77 -2.63 2.00
CA ALA A 179 -16.77 -2.89 3.03
C ALA A 179 -16.15 -2.81 4.43
N LEU A 180 -14.98 -3.40 4.64
CA LEU A 180 -14.26 -3.31 5.92
C LEU A 180 -13.91 -1.86 6.27
N LEU A 181 -13.42 -1.10 5.30
CA LEU A 181 -13.10 0.32 5.47
C LEU A 181 -14.34 1.14 5.84
N VAL A 182 -15.42 1.00 5.08
CA VAL A 182 -16.68 1.73 5.33
C VAL A 182 -17.27 1.35 6.68
N CYS A 183 -17.37 0.07 7.00
CA CYS A 183 -17.84 -0.40 8.30
C CYS A 183 -16.99 0.14 9.45
N GLY A 184 -15.67 0.15 9.29
CA GLY A 184 -14.74 0.73 10.25
C GLY A 184 -14.97 2.24 10.46
N LEU A 185 -15.11 2.99 9.38
CA LEU A 185 -15.37 4.43 9.40
C LEU A 185 -16.73 4.77 10.02
N VAL A 186 -17.78 4.04 9.65
CA VAL A 186 -19.15 4.19 10.20
C VAL A 186 -19.16 3.86 11.69
N ARG A 187 -18.48 2.79 12.11
CA ARG A 187 -18.38 2.45 13.53
C ARG A 187 -17.64 3.53 14.30
N LEU A 188 -16.54 4.05 13.75
CA LEU A 188 -15.75 5.12 14.38
C LEU A 188 -16.54 6.43 14.49
N SER A 189 -17.31 6.80 13.46
CA SER A 189 -18.13 8.01 13.48
C SER A 189 -19.26 7.91 14.50
N ARG A 190 -19.94 6.76 14.59
CA ARG A 190 -20.99 6.48 15.60
C ARG A 190 -20.44 6.56 17.02
N LEU A 191 -19.30 5.93 17.31
CA LEU A 191 -18.67 5.99 18.63
C LEU A 191 -18.31 7.43 19.05
N ARG A 192 -17.90 8.27 18.10
CA ARG A 192 -17.59 9.68 18.37
C ARG A 192 -18.86 10.52 18.57
N ALA A 193 -19.93 10.26 17.82
CA ALA A 193 -21.22 10.93 18.00
C ALA A 193 -21.79 10.64 19.40
N SER A 194 -21.81 9.38 19.83
CA SER A 194 -22.23 8.98 21.18
C SER A 194 -21.38 9.59 22.30
N ALA A 195 -20.09 9.85 22.04
CA ALA A 195 -19.20 10.51 23.00
C ALA A 195 -19.44 12.02 23.11
N ARG A 196 -20.00 12.67 22.09
CA ARG A 196 -20.35 14.10 22.10
C ARG A 196 -21.72 14.37 22.74
N THR A 197 -22.65 13.42 22.66
CA THR A 197 -24.02 13.56 23.19
C THR A 197 -24.18 13.13 24.65
N ARG A 198 -23.16 12.52 25.28
CA ARG A 198 -23.17 12.22 26.71
C ARG A 198 -23.20 13.56 27.49
N PRO A 199 -24.30 13.91 28.20
CA PRO A 199 -24.32 15.08 29.04
C PRO A 199 -23.23 14.92 30.09
N ALA A 200 -22.50 16.00 30.40
CA ALA A 200 -21.60 16.03 31.55
C ALA A 200 -22.42 15.75 32.82
N GLY A 201 -22.48 14.48 33.21
CA GLY A 201 -23.24 13.99 34.34
C GLY A 201 -22.76 14.69 35.60
N HIS A 202 -23.64 15.54 36.11
CA HIS A 202 -23.64 16.23 37.38
C HIS A 202 -23.01 15.38 38.51
N GLY A 203 -21.75 15.68 38.86
CA GLY A 203 -21.13 15.21 40.09
C GLY A 203 -21.73 15.97 41.27
N ARG A 204 -22.92 15.53 41.71
CA ARG A 204 -23.54 15.95 42.97
C ARG A 204 -22.57 15.59 44.11
N ARG A 205 -21.91 16.59 44.71
CA ARG A 205 -21.24 16.43 46.01
C ARG A 205 -22.33 16.06 47.03
N PRO A 206 -22.18 15.00 47.84
CA PRO A 206 -22.94 14.95 49.08
C PRO A 206 -22.37 16.06 49.96
N ALA A 207 -23.17 17.10 50.17
CA ALA A 207 -22.89 18.08 51.20
C ALA A 207 -22.95 17.35 52.54
N GLY A 208 -21.80 17.22 53.20
CA GLY A 208 -21.77 16.92 54.62
C GLY A 208 -22.42 18.06 55.39
N ARG A 209 -23.37 17.71 56.25
CA ARG A 209 -23.86 18.37 57.47
C ARG A 209 -24.71 17.26 58.13
N SER A 210 -24.58 16.89 59.39
CA SER A 210 -23.90 17.44 60.57
C SER A 210 -23.71 16.29 61.55
#